data_AF-A0A1B9C1Y4-F1
#
_entry.id   AF-A0A1B9C1Y4-F1
#
_cell.length_a   1.000
_cell.length_b   1.000
_cell.length_c   1.000
_cell.angle_alpha   90.00
_cell.angle_beta   90.00
_cell.angle_gamma   90.00
#
_symmetry.space_group_name_H-M   'P 1'
#
loop_
_entity.id
_entity.type
_entity.pdbx_description
1 polymer ?
#
loop_
_entity_poly.entity_id
_entity_poly.type
_entity_poly.pdbx_seq_one_letter_code
_entity_poly.pdbx_strand_id
1 'polypeptide(L)'
;MKNEITMPVLSDTMQTGRLTRWNKAVGEAVKQGESIAEVETDKAILDVEAFASGYLAGPLAAVDTDIPVRQAIGYIVDTRNAITILKYMLNILGTGSGIYGDHYATRRKDGEIQHSPFHGVRCHQ
;
A
#
# COMPACT_ATOMS: atom_id res chain seq x y z
N MET A 1 12.92 3.92 9.54
CA MET A 1 13.65 3.17 8.49
C MET A 1 12.64 2.79 7.40
N LYS A 2 13.09 2.39 6.21
CA LYS A 2 12.21 1.84 5.17
C LYS A 2 12.59 0.38 4.97
N ASN A 3 11.61 -0.50 5.07
CA ASN A 3 11.80 -1.93 4.86
C ASN A 3 11.15 -2.27 3.52
N GLU A 4 11.96 -2.70 2.56
CA GLU A 4 11.44 -3.14 1.27
C GLU A 4 10.79 -4.51 1.40
N ILE A 5 9.64 -4.67 0.74
CA ILE A 5 8.98 -5.94 0.56
C ILE A 5 9.39 -6.42 -0.82
N THR A 6 10.16 -7.49 -0.88
CA THR A 6 10.55 -8.13 -2.13
C THR A 6 9.73 -9.40 -2.37
N MET A 7 9.50 -9.75 -3.63
CA MET A 7 8.91 -11.03 -4.00
C MET A 7 9.73 -12.18 -3.40
N PRO A 8 9.16 -13.01 -2.51
CA PRO A 8 9.89 -14.13 -1.92
C PRO A 8 10.20 -15.20 -2.96
N VAL A 9 11.32 -15.89 -2.77
CA VAL A 9 11.65 -17.08 -3.55
C VAL A 9 11.00 -18.28 -2.84
N LEU A 10 10.01 -18.88 -3.48
CA LEU A 10 9.26 -20.00 -2.92
C LEU A 10 9.72 -21.36 -3.47
N SER A 11 10.58 -21.36 -4.50
CA SER A 11 11.23 -22.54 -5.06
C SER A 11 12.54 -22.18 -5.76
N ASP A 12 13.54 -23.07 -5.73
CA ASP A 12 14.85 -22.85 -6.38
C ASP A 12 14.76 -22.68 -7.91
N THR A 13 13.69 -23.18 -8.52
CA THR A 13 13.43 -23.06 -9.96
C THR A 13 12.48 -21.91 -10.30
N MET A 14 11.99 -21.16 -9.30
CA MET A 14 11.00 -20.11 -9.50
C MET A 14 11.68 -18.83 -10.01
N GLN A 15 11.28 -18.37 -11.19
CA GLN A 15 11.79 -17.13 -11.78
C GLN A 15 10.85 -15.94 -11.58
N THR A 16 9.54 -16.18 -11.64
CA THR A 16 8.49 -15.18 -11.48
C THR A 16 7.39 -15.70 -10.55
N GLY A 17 6.70 -14.79 -9.88
CA GLY A 17 5.49 -15.06 -9.10
C GLY A 17 4.39 -14.07 -9.48
N ARG A 18 3.15 -14.54 -9.51
CA ARG A 18 1.99 -13.71 -9.84
C ARG A 18 1.38 -13.16 -8.57
N LEU A 19 1.16 -11.86 -8.50
CA LEU A 19 0.54 -11.24 -7.33
C LEU A 19 -0.99 -11.31 -7.43
N THR A 20 -1.63 -12.21 -6.69
CA THR A 20 -3.08 -12.49 -6.83
C THR A 20 -3.94 -11.51 -6.05
N ARG A 21 -3.49 -11.04 -4.88
CA ARG A 21 -4.19 -9.97 -4.15
C ARG A 21 -3.33 -9.32 -3.07
N TRP A 22 -3.71 -8.10 -2.70
CA TRP A 22 -3.24 -7.45 -1.48
C TRP A 22 -4.26 -7.67 -0.35
N ASN A 23 -3.79 -8.19 0.78
CA ASN A 23 -4.61 -8.33 1.99
C ASN A 23 -4.64 -7.02 2.81
N LYS A 24 -3.75 -6.07 2.49
CA LYS A 24 -3.58 -4.79 3.20
C LYS A 24 -3.59 -3.60 2.25
N ALA A 25 -4.17 -2.48 2.70
CA ALA A 25 -4.18 -1.23 1.94
C ALA A 25 -2.98 -0.32 2.28
N VAL A 26 -2.59 0.57 1.35
CA VAL A 26 -1.55 1.57 1.63
C VAL A 26 -2.03 2.52 2.73
N GLY A 27 -1.18 2.72 3.74
CA GLY A 27 -1.52 3.50 4.93
C GLY A 27 -2.01 2.66 6.11
N GLU A 28 -2.27 1.37 5.90
CA GLU A 28 -2.67 0.47 6.97
C GLU A 28 -1.46 0.07 7.83
N ALA A 29 -1.71 -0.13 9.13
CA ALA A 29 -0.71 -0.65 10.04
C ALA A 29 -0.55 -2.17 9.82
N VAL A 30 0.69 -2.62 9.72
CA VAL A 30 1.06 -4.03 9.56
C VAL A 30 1.99 -4.42 10.69
N LYS A 31 1.86 -5.64 11.19
CA LYS A 31 2.77 -6.22 12.17
C LYS A 31 3.71 -7.22 11.51
N GLN A 32 4.87 -7.42 12.12
CA GLN A 32 5.77 -8.50 11.73
C GLN A 32 5.04 -9.86 11.81
N GLY A 33 5.12 -10.67 10.75
CA GLY A 33 4.43 -11.96 10.62
C GLY A 33 2.96 -11.86 10.18
N GLU A 34 2.46 -10.67 9.83
CA GLU A 34 1.10 -10.52 9.29
C GLU A 34 1.11 -10.69 7.76
N SER A 35 0.14 -11.43 7.21
CA SER A 35 -0.02 -11.56 5.75
C SER A 35 -0.46 -10.24 5.13
N ILE A 36 0.36 -9.73 4.21
CA ILE A 36 0.15 -8.45 3.52
C ILE A 36 -0.33 -8.63 2.08
N ALA A 37 0.04 -9.74 1.44
CA ALA A 37 -0.30 -10.04 0.06
C ALA A 37 -0.32 -11.55 -0.17
N GLU A 38 -0.97 -11.96 -1.25
CA GLU A 38 -0.99 -13.35 -1.71
C GLU A 38 -0.34 -13.43 -3.09
N VAL A 39 0.57 -14.38 -3.24
CA VAL A 39 1.27 -14.66 -4.49
C VAL A 39 0.97 -16.08 -4.94
N GLU A 40 0.64 -16.22 -6.21
CA GLU A 40 0.42 -17.49 -6.88
C GLU A 40 1.63 -17.86 -7.72
N THR A 41 1.97 -19.13 -7.63
CA THR A 41 3.06 -19.77 -8.38
C THR A 41 2.51 -20.98 -9.13
N ASP A 42 3.33 -21.62 -9.96
CA ASP A 42 2.94 -22.86 -10.66
C ASP A 42 2.54 -24.00 -9.72
N LYS A 43 3.07 -24.01 -8.48
CA LYS A 43 2.84 -25.09 -7.51
C LYS A 43 1.79 -24.78 -6.46
N ALA A 44 1.69 -23.53 -6.04
CA ALA A 44 0.85 -23.14 -4.91
C ALA A 44 0.58 -21.64 -4.84
N ILE A 45 -0.46 -21.32 -4.09
CA ILE A 45 -0.76 -19.97 -3.63
C ILE A 45 -0.20 -19.82 -2.21
N LEU A 46 0.60 -18.79 -2.00
CA LEU A 46 1.35 -18.56 -0.77
C LEU A 46 1.19 -17.12 -0.30
N ASP A 47 1.06 -16.94 1.02
CA ASP A 47 0.96 -15.64 1.65
C ASP A 47 2.34 -15.02 1.85
N VAL A 48 2.47 -13.74 1.47
CA VAL A 48 3.64 -12.91 1.77
C VAL A 48 3.40 -12.25 3.13
N GLU A 49 4.26 -12.58 4.09
CA GLU A 49 4.24 -12.00 5.43
C GLU A 49 5.13 -10.75 5.52
N ALA A 50 4.72 -9.81 6.38
CA ALA A 50 5.53 -8.65 6.69
C ALA A 50 6.76 -9.02 7.53
N PHE A 51 7.95 -8.65 7.07
CA PHE A 51 9.21 -8.84 7.81
C PHE A 51 9.40 -7.85 8.97
N ALA A 52 8.65 -6.74 8.97
CA ALA A 52 8.74 -5.71 10.00
C ALA A 52 7.37 -5.11 10.29
N SER A 53 7.25 -4.51 11.48
CA SER A 53 6.05 -3.78 11.88
C SER A 53 6.14 -2.34 11.42
N GLY A 54 5.03 -1.76 10.95
CA GLY A 54 5.00 -0.38 10.47
C GLY A 54 3.71 -0.07 9.73
N TYR A 55 3.80 0.77 8.72
CA TYR A 55 2.71 1.11 7.82
C TYR A 55 3.08 0.76 6.38
N LEU A 56 2.13 0.20 5.63
CA LEU A 56 2.35 -0.14 4.23
C LEU A 56 2.44 1.13 3.37
N ALA A 57 3.56 1.34 2.71
CA ALA A 57 3.83 2.43 1.77
C ALA A 57 4.04 1.86 0.35
N GLY A 58 3.29 2.38 -0.62
CA GLY A 58 3.41 1.97 -2.02
C GLY A 58 4.73 2.43 -2.70
N PRO A 59 4.93 2.13 -4.00
CA PRO A 59 3.94 1.60 -4.95
C PRO A 59 3.68 0.11 -4.78
N LEU A 60 2.41 -0.26 -4.88
CA LEU A 60 1.97 -1.65 -4.92
C LEU A 60 2.06 -2.11 -6.37
N ALA A 61 2.78 -3.21 -6.63
CA ALA A 61 2.67 -3.86 -7.93
C ALA A 61 1.20 -4.18 -8.24
N ALA A 62 0.84 -4.12 -9.52
CA ALA A 62 -0.51 -4.43 -9.96
C ALA A 62 -0.85 -5.89 -9.62
N VAL A 63 -2.09 -6.09 -9.18
CA VAL A 63 -2.66 -7.42 -9.01
C VAL A 63 -2.73 -8.09 -10.39
N ASP A 64 -2.62 -9.42 -10.41
CA ASP A 64 -2.57 -10.29 -11.59
C ASP A 64 -1.38 -10.03 -12.51
N THR A 65 -0.30 -9.45 -11.98
CA THR A 65 0.95 -9.22 -12.73
C THR A 65 2.03 -10.23 -12.32
N ASP A 66 2.76 -10.75 -13.31
CA ASP A 66 3.95 -11.56 -13.11
C ASP A 66 5.15 -10.70 -12.74
N ILE A 67 5.72 -10.96 -11.57
CA ILE A 67 6.83 -10.20 -11.00
C ILE A 67 8.01 -11.16 -10.78
N PRO A 68 9.22 -10.83 -11.25
CA PRO A 68 10.40 -11.62 -10.96
C PRO A 68 10.70 -11.71 -9.46
N VAL A 69 11.21 -12.88 -9.05
CA VAL A 69 11.65 -13.10 -7.67
C VAL A 69 12.70 -12.07 -7.25
N ARG A 70 12.73 -11.72 -5.96
CA ARG A 70 13.62 -10.69 -5.38
C ARG A 70 13.35 -9.26 -5.84
N GLN A 71 12.37 -9.00 -6.70
CA GLN A 71 11.99 -7.63 -7.06
C GLN A 71 11.18 -6.98 -5.94
N ALA A 72 11.43 -5.69 -5.67
CA ALA A 72 10.67 -4.90 -4.71
C ALA A 72 9.22 -4.68 -5.21
N ILE A 73 8.25 -5.12 -4.41
CA ILE A 73 6.81 -5.01 -4.69
C ILE A 73 6.10 -3.97 -3.80
N GLY A 74 6.78 -3.47 -2.77
CA GLY A 74 6.26 -2.47 -1.85
C GLY A 74 7.26 -2.09 -0.77
N TYR A 75 6.87 -1.19 0.13
CA TYR A 75 7.69 -0.75 1.25
C TYR A 75 6.87 -0.68 2.54
N ILE A 76 7.53 -0.90 3.67
CA ILE A 76 6.98 -0.69 5.01
C ILE A 76 7.76 0.47 5.63
N VAL A 77 7.04 1.42 6.22
CA VAL A 77 7.61 2.58 6.88
C VAL A 77 7.10 2.70 8.31
N ASP A 78 7.96 3.09 9.23
CA ASP A 78 7.56 3.22 10.65
C ASP A 78 6.59 4.40 10.88
N THR A 79 6.60 5.39 9.98
CA THR A 79 5.89 6.67 10.18
C THR A 79 4.81 6.90 9.11
N ARG A 80 3.58 7.17 9.57
CA ARG A 80 2.45 7.53 8.68
C ARG A 80 2.72 8.75 7.80
N ASN A 81 3.44 9.75 8.30
CA ASN A 81 3.82 10.95 7.53
C ASN A 81 4.73 10.62 6.34
N ALA A 82 5.56 9.57 6.43
CA ALA A 82 6.44 9.18 5.33
C ALA A 82 5.63 8.73 4.09
N ILE A 83 4.44 8.16 4.30
CA ILE A 83 3.52 7.75 3.23
C ILE A 83 3.04 8.97 2.45
N THR A 84 2.68 10.03 3.17
CA THR A 84 2.29 11.31 2.58
C THR A 84 3.44 11.88 1.76
N ILE A 85 4.65 11.94 2.33
CA ILE A 85 5.84 12.46 1.65
C ILE A 85 6.16 11.65 0.38
N LEU A 86 6.10 10.32 0.44
CA LEU A 86 6.31 9.46 -0.73
C LEU A 86 5.26 9.68 -1.82
N LYS A 87 3.99 9.86 -1.45
CA LYS A 87 2.92 10.22 -2.38
C LYS A 87 3.18 11.58 -3.03
N TYR A 88 3.56 12.59 -2.24
CA TYR A 88 3.91 13.91 -2.77
C TYR A 88 5.12 13.83 -3.70
N MET A 89 6.17 13.09 -3.34
CA MET A 89 7.36 12.93 -4.19
C MET A 89 7.05 12.21 -5.50
N LEU A 90 6.24 11.13 -5.49
CA LEU A 90 5.81 10.47 -6.73
C LEU A 90 4.95 11.39 -7.61
N ASN A 91 4.06 12.17 -7.01
CA ASN A 91 3.20 13.11 -7.73
C ASN A 91 3.99 14.25 -8.39
N ILE A 92 5.01 14.77 -7.70
CA ILE A 92 5.88 15.86 -8.21
C ILE A 92 6.77 15.36 -9.36
N LEU A 93 7.12 14.07 -9.38
CA LEU A 93 7.92 13.44 -10.44
C LEU A 93 7.12 13.05 -11.68
N GLY A 94 5.81 13.31 -11.72
CA GLY A 94 5.07 13.40 -12.99
C GLY A 94 4.94 12.12 -13.81
N THR A 95 4.89 10.94 -13.20
CA THR A 95 4.35 9.75 -13.87
C THR A 95 2.86 9.64 -13.57
N GLY A 96 2.05 10.30 -14.39
CA GLY A 96 0.59 10.22 -14.33
C GLY A 96 0.08 8.81 -14.63
N SER A 97 -0.20 8.04 -13.59
CA SER A 97 -1.16 6.94 -13.63
C SER A 97 -2.04 7.06 -12.40
N GLY A 98 -3.17 7.76 -12.59
CA GLY A 98 -4.17 8.02 -11.56
C GLY A 98 -4.94 6.75 -11.18
N ILE A 99 -4.36 5.94 -10.30
CA ILE A 99 -5.06 4.79 -9.69
C ILE A 99 -5.28 4.93 -8.17
N TYR A 100 -4.70 5.96 -7.53
CA TYR A 100 -4.92 6.22 -6.11
C TYR A 100 -6.09 7.18 -5.88
N GLY A 101 -7.30 6.72 -6.24
CA GLY A 101 -8.55 7.36 -5.86
C GLY A 101 -8.71 7.34 -4.34
N ASP A 102 -8.62 8.52 -3.73
CA ASP A 102 -9.49 9.05 -2.66
C ASP A 102 -10.22 8.06 -1.72
N HIS A 103 -9.54 7.09 -1.12
CA HIS A 103 -10.10 6.32 0.00
C HIS A 103 -9.07 6.06 1.11
N TYR A 104 -8.45 7.11 1.65
CA TYR A 104 -8.03 7.08 3.06
C TYR A 104 -9.17 7.63 3.92
N ALA A 105 -10.35 7.02 3.81
CA ALA A 105 -11.38 7.19 4.82
C ALA A 105 -10.84 6.58 6.12
N THR A 106 -10.32 7.42 7.01
CA THR A 106 -10.16 7.03 8.40
C THR A 106 -11.56 6.70 8.91
N ARG A 107 -11.86 5.41 9.08
CA ARG A 107 -13.08 4.99 9.77
C ARG A 107 -12.96 5.50 11.21
N ARG A 108 -13.53 6.69 11.49
CA ARG A 108 -13.82 7.13 12.85
C ARG A 108 -14.74 6.07 13.45
N LYS A 109 -14.42 5.57 14.65
CA LYS A 109 -15.20 4.52 15.30
C LYS A 109 -16.57 4.99 15.80
N ASP A 110 -16.92 6.24 15.55
CA ASP A 110 -18.09 6.87 16.15
C ASP A 110 -18.90 7.46 14.98
N GLY A 111 -20.01 6.79 14.66
CA GLY A 111 -20.86 7.04 13.50
C GLY A 111 -21.65 8.34 13.61
N GLU A 112 -20.98 9.48 13.55
CA GLU A 112 -21.63 10.79 13.47
C GLU A 112 -21.00 11.65 12.37
N ILE A 113 -21.77 11.83 11.29
CA ILE A 113 -21.46 12.75 10.20
C ILE A 113 -21.82 14.15 10.70
N GLN A 114 -20.84 14.88 11.26
CA GLN A 114 -21.02 16.32 11.43
C GLN A 114 -20.80 17.01 10.07
N HIS A 115 -21.91 17.23 9.36
CA HIS A 115 -22.02 18.36 8.43
C HIS A 115 -21.76 19.64 9.22
N SER A 116 -20.61 20.26 8.99
CA SER A 116 -20.38 21.63 9.47
C SER A 116 -21.19 22.58 8.57
N PRO A 117 -22.15 23.37 9.10
CA PRO A 117 -22.75 24.43 8.33
C PRO A 117 -21.73 25.56 8.24
N PHE A 118 -21.03 25.66 7.11
CA PHE A 118 -20.32 26.88 6.72
C PHE A 118 -21.36 28.00 6.58
N HIS A 119 -21.65 28.66 7.69
CA HIS A 119 -22.34 29.94 7.71
C HIS A 119 -21.39 31.00 7.14
N GLY A 120 -21.66 31.39 5.89
CA GLY A 120 -21.62 32.77 5.44
C GLY A 120 -20.29 33.51 5.53
N VAL A 121 -19.44 33.34 4.52
CA VAL A 121 -18.45 34.38 4.17
C VAL A 121 -19.17 35.39 3.27
N ARG A 122 -19.69 36.47 3.88
CA ARG A 122 -20.10 37.67 3.13
C ARG A 122 -18.83 38.39 2.67
N CYS A 123 -18.57 38.35 1.36
CA CYS A 123 -17.78 39.40 0.73
C CYS A 123 -18.59 40.71 0.76
N HIS A 124 -18.03 41.75 1.36
CA HIS A 124 -18.41 43.13 1.07
C HIS A 124 -17.13 43.97 0.97
N GLN A 125 -16.95 44.51 -0.23
CA GLN A 125 -16.46 45.83 -0.62
C GLN A 125 -15.07 46.27 -0.17
#